data_AF-A0A1E3SR72-F1
#
_entry.id   AF-A0A1E3SR72-F1
#
_cell.length_a   1.000
_cell.length_b   1.000
_cell.length_c   1.000
_cell.angle_alpha   90.00
_cell.angle_beta   90.00
_cell.angle_gamma   90.00
#
_symmetry.space_group_name_H-M   'P 1'
#
loop_
_entity.id
_entity.type
_entity.pdbx_description
1 polymer ?
#
loop_
_entity_poly.entity_id
_entity_poly.type
_entity_poly.pdbx_seq_one_letter_code
_entity_poly.pdbx_strand_id
1 'polypeptide(L)'
;MFPTATAARTDHRYYLKSGAHDIRELCNTWAERTFDSRVFTEQGWRGGDSELHYLSRLYATIGIVNSDAAQLLLGKAKSLKSVGSLDQFVREFMLDEPNSIREADEALKQIDPLVQARNILKVAQDKRRILGDIEQHQLRYTVESGRIGVLDVIDSQMITDYLDALRKQRIGPEIARLDAEIDDLGQVQTRLGGDRARLDRQRTQLIGQITAANRDIEPLRAQRGVAEERLDRVTDSRNRYDDAVYRLGYPPPDDPHDFASLREDLHLEADQISAQVAAVKLQYHAAITAHGDAQKECQAIAGDLERVRQKGSALTRSALGARSRIADALRLSEDELPYVAELVDLKPDQDRWRVAVEKVLHSAGLTLLV
;
A
#
# COMPACT_ATOMS: atom_id res chain seq x y z
N MET A 1 100.46 -60.05 17.38
CA MET A 1 101.84 -60.09 17.91
C MET A 1 102.59 -58.98 17.21
N PHE A 2 102.81 -57.85 17.89
CA PHE A 2 103.50 -56.68 17.37
C PHE A 2 105.01 -56.97 17.20
N PRO A 3 105.68 -56.25 16.30
CA PRO A 3 106.89 -55.57 16.69
C PRO A 3 106.72 -54.05 16.52
N THR A 4 106.79 -53.37 17.66
CA THR A 4 106.83 -51.93 17.83
C THR A 4 108.15 -51.40 17.26
N ALA A 5 108.10 -50.47 16.31
CA ALA A 5 109.25 -49.70 15.87
C ALA A 5 109.51 -48.58 16.88
N THR A 6 110.59 -48.70 17.64
CA THR A 6 111.07 -47.68 18.58
C THR A 6 111.50 -46.43 17.82
N ALA A 7 110.89 -45.30 18.14
CA ALA A 7 111.31 -43.98 17.65
C ALA A 7 112.75 -43.69 18.11
N ALA A 8 113.67 -43.54 17.15
CA ALA A 8 115.04 -43.11 17.42
C ALA A 8 115.05 -41.65 17.90
N ARG A 9 115.52 -41.40 19.13
CA ARG A 9 115.88 -40.04 19.58
C ARG A 9 117.03 -39.53 18.71
N THR A 10 116.82 -38.43 18.00
CA THR A 10 117.86 -37.70 17.27
C THR A 10 118.73 -36.97 18.29
N ASP A 11 119.88 -37.56 18.64
CA ASP A 11 120.83 -36.97 19.58
C ASP A 11 121.82 -36.08 18.79
N HIS A 12 121.72 -34.76 18.93
CA HIS A 12 122.56 -33.79 18.21
C HIS A 12 123.85 -33.52 18.98
N ARG A 13 125.00 -33.80 18.35
CA ARG A 13 126.33 -33.55 18.93
C ARG A 13 127.09 -32.51 18.13
N TYR A 14 127.65 -31.53 18.82
CA TYR A 14 128.32 -30.39 18.20
C TYR A 14 129.82 -30.45 18.47
N TYR A 15 130.63 -30.42 17.41
CA TYR A 15 132.09 -30.49 17.50
C TYR A 15 132.74 -29.30 16.81
N LEU A 16 133.81 -28.79 17.42
CA LEU A 16 134.67 -27.76 16.87
C LEU A 16 136.09 -28.30 16.74
N LYS A 17 136.71 -28.07 15.59
CA LYS A 17 138.13 -28.27 15.35
C LYS A 17 138.67 -27.11 14.53
N SER A 18 139.81 -26.57 14.92
CA SER A 18 140.43 -25.45 14.24
C SER A 18 141.19 -25.93 13.01
N GLY A 19 140.96 -25.29 11.86
CA GLY A 19 141.62 -25.60 10.58
C GLY A 19 140.67 -26.19 9.52
N ALA A 20 141.14 -26.27 8.26
CA ALA A 20 140.39 -26.90 7.18
C ALA A 20 140.61 -28.41 7.22
N HIS A 21 139.58 -29.18 7.57
CA HIS A 21 139.66 -30.64 7.70
C HIS A 21 138.53 -31.28 6.91
N ASP A 22 138.85 -32.30 6.13
CA ASP A 22 137.85 -33.12 5.45
C ASP A 22 137.18 -34.05 6.47
N ILE A 23 135.87 -33.94 6.59
CA ILE A 23 135.06 -34.71 7.53
C ILE A 23 134.54 -36.01 6.92
N ARG A 24 134.73 -36.25 5.61
CA ARG A 24 134.10 -37.37 4.91
C ARG A 24 134.58 -38.73 5.42
N GLU A 25 135.89 -38.96 5.49
CA GLU A 25 136.44 -40.22 6.03
C GLU A 25 136.06 -40.41 7.50
N LEU A 26 136.12 -39.34 8.29
CA LEU A 26 135.76 -39.36 9.70
C LEU A 26 134.30 -39.77 9.91
N CYS A 27 133.38 -39.22 9.12
CA CYS A 27 131.96 -39.57 9.16
C CYS A 27 131.71 -41.00 8.67
N ASN A 28 132.50 -41.52 7.73
CA ASN A 28 132.40 -42.92 7.30
C ASN A 28 132.84 -43.88 8.43
N THR A 29 133.97 -43.61 9.09
CA THR A 29 134.42 -44.39 10.26
C THR A 29 133.43 -44.31 11.42
N TRP A 30 132.79 -43.14 11.60
CA TRP A 30 131.71 -42.95 12.57
C TRP A 30 130.48 -43.82 12.24
N ALA A 31 130.08 -43.90 10.98
CA ALA A 31 128.96 -44.74 10.53
C ALA A 31 129.26 -46.26 10.67
N GLU A 32 130.49 -46.70 10.35
CA GLU A 32 130.91 -48.10 10.51
C GLU A 32 130.95 -48.55 11.98
N ARG A 33 131.38 -47.67 12.90
CA ARG A 33 131.40 -47.92 14.35
C ARG A 33 130.06 -47.65 15.04
N THR A 34 128.95 -47.90 14.35
CA THR A 34 127.60 -47.82 14.93
C THR A 34 127.31 -46.45 15.58
N PHE A 35 127.83 -45.38 14.99
CA PHE A 35 127.66 -43.98 15.43
C PHE A 35 128.30 -43.62 16.78
N ASP A 36 129.38 -44.30 17.20
CA ASP A 36 130.11 -43.94 18.42
C ASP A 36 130.83 -42.57 18.31
N SER A 37 130.41 -41.60 19.13
CA SER A 37 131.00 -40.25 19.24
C SER A 37 132.50 -40.22 19.56
N ARG A 38 133.04 -41.30 20.13
CA ARG A 38 134.46 -41.38 20.48
C ARG A 38 135.37 -41.21 19.26
N VAL A 39 134.90 -41.54 18.06
CA VAL A 39 135.63 -41.34 16.78
C VAL A 39 136.03 -39.87 16.58
N PHE A 40 135.15 -38.92 16.89
CA PHE A 40 135.46 -37.49 16.79
C PHE A 40 136.51 -37.06 17.84
N THR A 41 136.38 -37.59 19.06
CA THR A 41 137.29 -37.25 20.17
C THR A 41 138.69 -37.84 19.97
N GLU A 42 138.80 -39.06 19.43
CA GLU A 42 140.06 -39.72 19.05
C GLU A 42 140.84 -38.92 17.99
N GLN A 43 140.12 -38.29 17.05
CA GLN A 43 140.69 -37.46 15.98
C GLN A 43 140.88 -35.99 16.38
N GLY A 44 140.82 -35.69 17.68
CA GLY A 44 141.10 -34.38 18.25
C GLY A 44 140.00 -33.33 18.09
N TRP A 45 138.78 -33.73 17.70
CA TRP A 45 137.63 -32.82 17.71
C TRP A 45 137.12 -32.63 19.13
N ARG A 46 136.84 -31.37 19.49
CA ARG A 46 136.36 -31.02 20.84
C ARG A 46 134.88 -30.66 20.74
N GLY A 47 134.02 -31.44 21.38
CA GLY A 47 132.58 -31.26 21.26
C GLY A 47 131.79 -32.10 22.25
N GLY A 48 130.49 -31.88 22.28
CA GLY A 48 129.54 -32.57 23.16
C GLY A 48 128.08 -32.26 22.82
N ASP A 49 127.19 -32.70 23.69
CA ASP A 49 125.74 -32.81 23.43
C ASP A 49 124.99 -31.49 23.71
N SER A 50 125.70 -30.40 24.06
CA SER A 50 125.10 -29.11 24.42
C SER A 50 125.39 -28.03 23.38
N GLU A 51 124.34 -27.57 22.71
CA GLU A 51 124.38 -26.45 21.76
C GLU A 51 124.85 -25.14 22.43
N LEU A 52 124.37 -24.85 23.64
CA LEU A 52 124.78 -23.67 24.42
C LEU A 52 126.30 -23.64 24.67
N HIS A 53 126.89 -24.81 24.94
CA HIS A 53 128.33 -24.91 25.15
C HIS A 53 129.12 -24.77 23.84
N TYR A 54 128.56 -25.25 22.73
CA TYR A 54 129.12 -25.03 21.39
C TYR A 54 129.09 -23.54 21.00
N LEU A 55 127.93 -22.89 21.13
CA LEU A 55 127.74 -21.49 20.77
C LEU A 55 128.60 -20.56 21.64
N SER A 56 128.66 -20.77 22.95
CA SER A 56 129.54 -19.99 23.82
C SER A 56 131.02 -20.11 23.44
N ARG A 57 131.50 -21.29 23.04
CA ARG A 57 132.85 -21.47 22.51
C ARG A 57 133.06 -20.84 21.15
N LEU A 58 132.10 -20.95 20.24
CA LEU A 58 132.12 -20.28 18.94
C LEU A 58 132.22 -18.76 19.13
N TYR A 59 131.35 -18.20 19.98
CA TYR A 59 131.30 -16.78 20.32
C TYR A 59 132.58 -16.28 21.00
N ALA A 60 133.16 -17.08 21.90
CA ALA A 60 134.48 -16.80 22.47
C ALA A 60 135.60 -16.81 21.40
N THR A 61 135.54 -17.71 20.42
CA THR A 61 136.55 -17.79 19.34
C THR A 61 136.46 -16.59 18.39
N ILE A 62 135.26 -16.01 18.20
CA ILE A 62 135.04 -14.79 17.37
C ILE A 62 135.08 -13.47 18.17
N GLY A 63 135.40 -13.52 19.47
CA GLY A 63 135.63 -12.32 20.30
C GLY A 63 134.38 -11.60 20.82
N ILE A 64 133.18 -12.19 20.74
CA ILE A 64 131.93 -11.58 21.22
C ILE A 64 131.53 -12.27 22.53
N VAL A 65 131.92 -11.69 23.67
CA VAL A 65 131.66 -12.26 25.00
C VAL A 65 130.57 -11.46 25.73
N ASN A 66 129.53 -12.15 26.21
CA ASN A 66 128.51 -11.67 27.15
C ASN A 66 127.73 -10.38 26.78
N SER A 67 127.29 -10.24 25.52
CA SER A 67 126.29 -9.21 25.16
C SER A 67 125.29 -9.73 24.12
N ASP A 68 124.09 -10.09 24.58
CA ASP A 68 122.97 -10.51 23.72
C ASP A 68 122.53 -9.40 22.78
N ALA A 69 122.61 -8.14 23.22
CA ALA A 69 122.36 -6.97 22.39
C ALA A 69 123.38 -6.89 21.23
N ALA A 70 124.66 -7.15 21.48
CA ALA A 70 125.67 -7.19 20.43
C ALA A 70 125.45 -8.37 19.46
N GLN A 71 124.98 -9.52 19.95
CA GLN A 71 124.63 -10.68 19.10
C GLN A 71 123.42 -10.40 18.21
N LEU A 72 122.37 -9.76 18.76
CA LEU A 72 121.17 -9.38 18.01
C LEU A 72 121.47 -8.26 17.01
N LEU A 73 122.31 -7.30 17.38
CA LEU A 73 122.83 -6.25 16.49
C LEU A 73 123.67 -6.84 15.35
N LEU A 74 124.56 -7.81 15.61
CA LEU A 74 125.36 -8.45 14.56
C LEU A 74 124.47 -9.26 13.58
N GLY A 75 123.49 -9.99 14.12
CA GLY A 75 122.51 -10.73 13.32
C GLY A 75 121.68 -9.81 12.42
N LYS A 76 121.27 -8.65 12.93
CA LYS A 76 120.47 -7.68 12.16
C LYS A 76 121.32 -6.75 11.29
N ALA A 77 122.58 -6.47 11.64
CA ALA A 77 123.55 -5.75 10.81
C ALA A 77 123.97 -6.57 9.57
N LYS A 78 124.15 -7.89 9.72
CA LYS A 78 124.29 -8.82 8.58
C LYS A 78 123.06 -8.80 7.66
N SER A 79 121.89 -8.44 8.20
CA SER A 79 120.61 -8.35 7.49
C SER A 79 120.30 -6.94 6.93
N LEU A 80 121.13 -5.94 7.19
CA LEU A 80 120.88 -4.54 6.79
C LEU A 80 121.64 -4.20 5.50
N LYS A 81 121.00 -4.47 4.36
CA LYS A 81 121.39 -3.93 3.06
C LYS A 81 120.43 -2.77 2.75
N SER A 82 120.90 -1.54 2.93
CA SER A 82 120.21 -0.23 2.75
C SER A 82 119.58 0.37 4.01
N VAL A 83 120.17 1.46 4.50
CA VAL A 83 119.70 2.24 5.67
C VAL A 83 118.81 3.38 5.18
N GLY A 84 117.55 3.40 5.61
CA GLY A 84 116.74 4.62 5.69
C GLY A 84 116.97 5.27 7.06
N SER A 85 117.29 6.57 7.05
CA SER A 85 117.40 7.49 8.20
C SER A 85 117.89 6.89 9.53
N LEU A 86 119.16 7.17 9.87
CA LEU A 86 119.78 6.80 11.14
C LEU A 86 118.97 7.27 12.38
N ASP A 87 118.27 8.40 12.28
CA ASP A 87 117.48 8.94 13.39
C ASP A 87 116.30 8.04 13.79
N GLN A 88 115.58 7.46 12.83
CA GLN A 88 114.48 6.55 13.16
C GLN A 88 115.01 5.26 13.77
N PHE A 89 116.17 4.80 13.31
CA PHE A 89 116.84 3.65 13.90
C PHE A 89 117.23 3.91 15.36
N VAL A 90 117.79 5.09 15.68
CA VAL A 90 118.12 5.44 17.06
C VAL A 90 116.85 5.56 17.91
N ARG A 91 115.78 6.18 17.38
CA ARG A 91 114.56 6.43 18.15
C ARG A 91 113.75 5.17 18.45
N GLU A 92 113.68 4.23 17.53
CA GLU A 92 112.95 2.96 17.72
C GLU A 92 113.79 1.88 18.40
N PHE A 93 115.12 1.90 18.24
CA PHE A 93 115.96 0.76 18.67
C PHE A 93 117.04 1.11 19.71
N MET A 94 117.24 2.38 20.05
CA MET A 94 118.18 2.80 21.12
C MET A 94 117.55 3.62 22.25
N LEU A 95 116.31 4.09 22.10
CA LEU A 95 115.60 4.79 23.18
C LEU A 95 114.61 3.84 23.86
N ASP A 96 114.68 3.77 25.19
CA ASP A 96 113.75 2.99 25.99
C ASP A 96 112.33 3.58 25.93
N GLU A 97 111.32 2.70 25.89
CA GLU A 97 109.92 3.09 25.80
C GLU A 97 109.48 3.89 27.05
N PRO A 98 108.79 5.04 26.90
CA PRO A 98 108.40 5.87 28.03
C PRO A 98 107.38 5.16 28.93
N ASN A 99 107.60 5.24 30.24
CA ASN A 99 106.82 4.54 31.27
C ASN A 99 105.29 4.75 31.18
N SER A 100 104.82 5.88 30.65
CA SER A 100 103.39 6.19 30.51
C SER A 100 102.64 5.24 29.57
N ILE A 101 103.30 4.70 28.53
CA ILE A 101 102.68 3.73 27.60
C ILE A 101 102.55 2.37 28.30
N ARG A 102 103.59 1.96 29.05
CA ARG A 102 103.58 0.74 29.85
C ARG A 102 102.50 0.78 30.93
N GLU A 103 102.33 1.91 31.62
CA GLU A 103 101.28 2.09 32.63
C GLU A 103 99.87 2.03 32.03
N ALA A 104 99.66 2.58 30.83
CA ALA A 104 98.38 2.48 30.13
C ALA A 104 98.04 1.05 29.72
N ASP A 105 99.04 0.29 29.27
CA ASP A 105 98.89 -1.11 28.87
C ASP A 105 98.62 -2.01 30.10
N GLU A 106 99.22 -1.70 31.26
CA GLU A 106 98.88 -2.33 32.54
C GLU A 106 97.47 -1.99 33.00
N ALA A 107 97.02 -0.74 32.85
CA ALA A 107 95.65 -0.34 33.18
C ALA A 107 94.61 -1.03 32.27
N LEU A 108 94.90 -1.19 30.98
CA LEU A 108 94.05 -1.93 30.05
C LEU A 108 93.96 -3.41 30.43
N LYS A 109 95.09 -4.04 30.81
CA LYS A 109 95.09 -5.42 31.32
C LYS A 109 94.25 -5.61 32.59
N GLN A 110 94.07 -4.57 33.40
CA GLN A 110 93.17 -4.61 34.56
C GLN A 110 91.69 -4.46 34.17
N ILE A 111 91.37 -3.84 33.03
CA ILE A 111 90.00 -3.63 32.55
C ILE A 111 89.48 -4.83 31.75
N ASP A 112 90.34 -5.55 31.02
CA ASP A 112 89.95 -6.72 30.23
C ASP A 112 89.18 -7.79 31.03
N PRO A 113 89.60 -8.18 32.25
CA PRO A 113 88.84 -9.10 33.09
C PRO A 113 87.44 -8.58 33.43
N LEU A 114 87.29 -7.27 33.65
CA LEU A 114 86.00 -6.63 33.96
C LEU A 114 85.06 -6.64 32.76
N VAL A 115 85.58 -6.38 31.56
CA VAL A 115 84.81 -6.45 30.31
C VAL A 115 84.37 -7.88 30.02
N GLN A 116 85.25 -8.87 30.22
CA GLN A 116 84.90 -10.29 30.09
C GLN A 116 83.82 -10.70 31.10
N ALA A 117 83.98 -10.33 32.37
CA ALA A 117 82.99 -10.61 33.41
C ALA A 117 81.62 -9.97 33.07
N ARG A 118 81.60 -8.72 32.58
CA ARG A 118 80.37 -8.06 32.11
C ARG A 118 79.72 -8.80 30.95
N ASN A 119 80.51 -9.27 29.97
CA ASN A 119 79.98 -9.99 28.82
C ASN A 119 79.40 -11.36 29.23
N ILE A 120 80.06 -12.08 30.14
CA ILE A 120 79.55 -13.33 30.70
C ILE A 120 78.24 -13.09 31.46
N LEU A 121 78.19 -12.04 32.28
CA LEU A 121 76.98 -11.66 33.02
C LEU A 121 75.83 -11.31 32.06
N LYS A 122 76.10 -10.56 30.99
CA LYS A 122 75.11 -10.21 29.97
C LYS A 122 74.55 -11.47 29.29
N VAL A 123 75.41 -12.41 28.90
CA VAL A 123 74.98 -13.70 28.33
C VAL A 123 74.16 -14.50 29.34
N ALA A 124 74.54 -14.52 30.62
CA ALA A 124 73.79 -15.20 31.66
C ALA A 124 72.42 -14.54 31.92
N GLN A 125 72.35 -13.21 31.90
CA GLN A 125 71.10 -12.45 32.03
C GLN A 125 70.17 -12.70 30.83
N ASP A 126 70.70 -12.70 29.60
CA ASP A 126 69.92 -13.00 28.40
C ASP A 126 69.43 -14.45 28.40
N LYS A 127 70.27 -15.42 28.79
CA LYS A 127 69.85 -16.82 28.98
C LYS A 127 68.75 -16.94 30.02
N ARG A 128 68.87 -16.27 31.17
CA ARG A 128 67.85 -16.28 32.22
C ARG A 128 66.54 -15.64 31.74
N ARG A 129 66.61 -14.55 30.99
CA ARG A 129 65.44 -13.86 30.43
C ARG A 129 64.71 -14.72 29.40
N ILE A 130 65.44 -15.38 28.50
CA ILE A 130 64.86 -16.19 27.42
C ILE A 130 64.36 -17.55 27.95
N LEU A 131 65.12 -18.19 28.84
CA LEU A 131 64.81 -19.54 29.33
C LEU A 131 64.03 -19.54 30.64
N GLY A 132 63.84 -18.40 31.30
CA GLY A 132 63.19 -18.32 32.62
C GLY A 132 61.77 -18.86 32.62
N ASP A 133 61.03 -18.62 31.53
CA ASP A 133 59.61 -18.99 31.42
C ASP A 133 59.39 -20.25 30.58
N ILE A 134 60.45 -20.97 30.16
CA ILE A 134 60.33 -22.11 29.24
C ILE A 134 59.49 -23.24 29.81
N GLU A 135 59.57 -23.46 31.12
CA GLU A 135 58.79 -24.47 31.84
C GLU A 135 57.28 -24.13 31.79
N GLN A 136 56.93 -22.85 31.97
CA GLN A 136 55.54 -22.40 31.86
C GLN A 136 55.02 -22.53 30.42
N HIS A 137 55.85 -22.20 29.43
CA HIS A 137 55.50 -22.37 28.03
C HIS A 137 55.30 -23.85 27.65
N GLN A 138 56.18 -24.73 28.13
CA GLN A 138 56.06 -26.17 27.91
C GLN A 138 54.78 -26.73 28.55
N LEU A 139 54.48 -26.35 29.79
CA LEU A 139 53.26 -26.79 30.47
C LEU A 139 52.00 -26.35 29.71
N ARG A 140 51.95 -25.08 29.27
CA ARG A 140 50.85 -24.56 28.45
C ARG A 140 50.71 -25.30 27.14
N TYR A 141 51.82 -25.54 26.44
CA TYR A 141 51.83 -26.30 25.20
C TYR A 141 51.25 -27.70 25.41
N THR A 142 51.71 -28.44 26.42
CA THR A 142 51.20 -29.79 26.71
C THR A 142 49.71 -29.81 27.03
N VAL A 143 49.20 -28.85 27.81
CA VAL A 143 47.76 -28.76 28.14
C VAL A 143 46.93 -28.46 26.90
N GLU A 144 47.31 -27.44 26.11
CA GLU A 144 46.51 -27.05 24.94
C GLU A 144 46.63 -28.07 23.79
N SER A 145 47.81 -28.66 23.56
CA SER A 145 47.97 -29.76 22.62
C SER A 145 47.19 -31.00 23.05
N GLY A 146 47.08 -31.29 24.35
CA GLY A 146 46.21 -32.34 24.86
C GLY A 146 44.74 -32.08 24.55
N ARG A 147 44.27 -30.84 24.72
CA ARG A 147 42.89 -30.43 24.38
C ARG A 147 42.59 -30.51 22.90
N ILE A 148 43.52 -30.07 22.05
CA ILE A 148 43.39 -30.15 20.58
C ILE A 148 43.43 -31.62 20.14
N GLY A 149 44.30 -32.44 20.72
CA GLY A 149 44.36 -33.86 20.43
C GLY A 149 43.06 -34.61 20.73
N VAL A 150 42.28 -34.17 21.73
CA VAL A 150 40.93 -34.73 21.98
C VAL A 150 39.96 -34.41 20.84
N LEU A 151 40.10 -33.25 20.19
CA LEU A 151 39.28 -32.90 19.01
C LEU A 151 39.69 -33.73 17.78
N ASP A 152 40.97 -34.04 17.61
CA ASP A 152 41.46 -34.92 16.54
C ASP A 152 40.98 -36.38 16.69
N VAL A 153 40.54 -36.78 17.89
CA VAL A 153 39.92 -38.10 18.12
C VAL A 153 38.46 -38.14 17.64
N ILE A 154 37.81 -36.99 17.50
CA ILE A 154 36.44 -36.90 17.00
C ILE A 154 36.46 -36.95 15.48
N ASP A 155 36.21 -38.12 14.91
CA ASP A 155 36.04 -38.27 13.46
C ASP A 155 34.67 -37.72 13.01
N SER A 156 34.61 -37.24 11.77
CA SER A 156 33.39 -36.80 11.08
C SER A 156 32.31 -37.88 11.08
N GLN A 157 32.70 -39.16 11.02
CA GLN A 157 31.78 -40.28 11.11
C GLN A 157 31.09 -40.34 12.48
N MET A 158 31.80 -40.07 13.58
CA MET A 158 31.23 -40.07 14.93
C MET A 158 30.18 -38.97 15.11
N ILE A 159 30.41 -37.80 14.50
CA ILE A 159 29.44 -36.70 14.47
C ILE A 159 28.20 -37.11 13.69
N THR A 160 28.39 -37.75 12.53
CA THR A 160 27.30 -38.23 11.69
C THR A 160 26.45 -39.28 12.40
N ASP A 161 27.09 -40.26 13.03
CA ASP A 161 26.41 -41.32 13.80
C ASP A 161 25.62 -40.75 14.98
N TYR A 162 26.19 -39.78 15.70
CA TYR A 162 25.50 -39.08 16.78
C TYR A 162 24.29 -38.28 16.28
N LEU A 163 24.45 -37.54 15.18
CA LEU A 163 23.35 -36.79 14.57
C LEU A 163 22.25 -37.71 14.05
N ASP A 164 22.61 -38.85 13.47
CA ASP A 164 21.64 -39.83 12.96
C ASP A 164 20.92 -40.56 14.10
N ALA A 165 21.61 -40.88 15.20
CA ALA A 165 20.97 -41.37 16.42
C ALA A 165 19.99 -40.34 16.99
N LEU A 166 20.38 -39.05 17.05
CA LEU A 166 19.52 -37.97 17.51
C LEU A 166 18.31 -37.77 16.59
N ARG A 167 18.50 -37.80 15.27
CA ARG A 167 17.42 -37.74 14.27
C ARG A 167 16.47 -38.91 14.44
N LYS A 168 16.99 -40.13 14.55
CA LYS A 168 16.19 -41.35 14.75
C LYS A 168 15.39 -41.29 16.05
N GLN A 169 15.94 -40.72 17.11
CA GLN A 169 15.23 -40.52 18.38
C GLN A 169 14.12 -39.45 18.25
N ARG A 170 14.34 -38.38 17.49
CA ARG A 170 13.38 -37.27 17.37
C ARG A 170 12.31 -37.45 16.30
N ILE A 171 12.57 -38.25 15.27
CA ILE A 171 11.66 -38.37 14.12
C ILE A 171 10.32 -39.00 14.51
N GLY A 172 10.31 -40.01 15.38
CA GLY A 172 9.09 -40.65 15.86
C GLY A 172 8.16 -39.69 16.62
N PRO A 173 8.66 -39.00 17.66
CA PRO A 173 7.88 -37.98 18.37
C PRO A 173 7.40 -36.84 17.48
N GLU A 174 8.22 -36.37 16.52
CA GLU A 174 7.82 -35.28 15.63
C GLU A 174 6.75 -35.73 14.63
N ILE A 175 6.86 -36.95 14.08
CA ILE A 175 5.79 -37.54 13.25
C ILE A 175 4.50 -37.65 14.06
N ALA A 176 4.55 -38.20 15.27
CA ALA A 176 3.36 -38.34 16.11
C ALA A 176 2.73 -36.98 16.46
N ARG A 177 3.55 -35.93 16.64
CA ARG A 177 3.06 -34.56 16.86
C ARG A 177 2.36 -34.02 15.62
N LEU A 178 2.95 -34.18 14.45
CA LEU A 178 2.39 -33.71 13.18
C LEU A 178 1.12 -34.47 12.81
N ASP A 179 1.09 -35.79 13.03
CA ASP A 179 -0.11 -36.61 12.81
C ASP A 179 -1.26 -36.16 13.71
N ALA A 180 -0.99 -35.88 15.00
CA ALA A 180 -1.99 -35.35 15.91
C ALA A 180 -2.50 -33.95 15.49
N GLU A 181 -1.61 -33.09 14.98
CA GLU A 181 -1.97 -31.78 14.45
C GLU A 181 -2.83 -31.89 13.18
N ILE A 182 -2.51 -32.82 12.27
CA ILE A 182 -3.31 -33.11 11.09
C ILE A 182 -4.70 -33.62 11.48
N ASP A 183 -4.79 -34.54 12.46
CA ASP A 183 -6.06 -35.07 12.94
C ASP A 183 -6.93 -33.98 13.58
N ASP A 184 -6.36 -33.10 14.40
CA ASP A 184 -7.09 -31.97 15.01
C ASP A 184 -7.59 -30.99 13.93
N LEU A 185 -6.75 -30.62 12.98
CA LEU A 185 -7.14 -29.78 11.85
C LEU A 185 -8.24 -30.43 10.99
N GLY A 186 -8.18 -31.75 10.78
CA GLY A 186 -9.20 -32.52 10.09
C GLY A 186 -10.56 -32.52 10.81
N GLN A 187 -10.54 -32.62 12.14
CA GLN A 187 -11.76 -32.49 12.97
C GLN A 187 -12.35 -31.08 12.89
N VAL A 188 -11.51 -30.05 12.99
CA VAL A 188 -11.93 -28.64 12.85
C VAL A 188 -12.54 -28.39 11.47
N GLN A 189 -11.90 -28.89 10.40
CA GLN A 189 -12.40 -28.75 9.03
C GLN A 189 -13.76 -29.44 8.86
N THR A 190 -13.92 -30.65 9.40
CA THR A 190 -15.18 -31.40 9.34
C THR A 190 -16.31 -30.68 10.09
N ARG A 191 -16.01 -30.14 11.28
CA ARG A 191 -16.96 -29.34 12.06
C ARG A 191 -17.40 -28.09 11.31
N LEU A 192 -16.45 -27.31 10.79
CA LEU A 192 -16.74 -26.09 10.02
C LEU A 192 -17.53 -26.40 8.75
N GLY A 193 -17.23 -27.52 8.07
CA GLY A 193 -18.00 -28.00 6.92
C GLY A 193 -19.45 -28.33 7.28
N GLY A 194 -19.67 -29.00 8.42
CA GLY A 194 -21.00 -29.29 8.95
C GLY A 194 -21.79 -28.03 9.31
N ASP A 195 -21.13 -27.07 9.98
CA ASP A 195 -21.73 -25.78 10.34
C ASP A 195 -22.12 -24.97 9.10
N ARG A 196 -21.25 -24.92 8.08
CA ARG A 196 -21.55 -24.27 6.81
C ARG A 196 -22.74 -24.90 6.11
N ALA A 197 -22.78 -26.23 6.00
CA ALA A 197 -23.91 -26.94 5.38
C ALA A 197 -25.23 -26.76 6.15
N ARG A 198 -25.17 -26.57 7.47
CA ARG A 198 -26.34 -26.20 8.29
C ARG A 198 -26.81 -24.78 8.00
N LEU A 199 -25.90 -23.81 7.98
CA LEU A 199 -26.21 -22.41 7.68
C LEU A 199 -26.74 -22.23 6.25
N ASP A 200 -26.18 -22.94 5.27
CA ASP A 200 -26.65 -22.90 3.88
C ASP A 200 -28.09 -23.44 3.75
N ARG A 201 -28.42 -24.51 4.49
CA ARG A 201 -29.79 -25.03 4.58
C ARG A 201 -30.75 -24.01 5.22
N GLN A 202 -30.35 -23.40 6.34
CA GLN A 202 -31.16 -22.35 7.00
C GLN A 202 -31.37 -21.14 6.08
N ARG A 203 -30.31 -20.69 5.39
CA ARG A 203 -30.39 -19.60 4.41
C ARG A 203 -31.38 -19.94 3.30
N THR A 204 -31.29 -21.14 2.73
CA THR A 204 -32.18 -21.58 1.65
C THR A 204 -33.63 -21.65 2.13
N GLN A 205 -33.87 -22.16 3.33
CA GLN A 205 -35.18 -22.19 3.95
C GLN A 205 -35.76 -20.79 4.16
N LEU A 206 -34.97 -19.85 4.70
CA LEU A 206 -35.40 -18.46 4.91
C LEU A 206 -35.70 -17.75 3.58
N ILE A 207 -34.88 -17.95 2.56
CA ILE A 207 -35.14 -17.43 1.22
C ILE A 207 -36.47 -18.00 0.70
N GLY A 208 -36.71 -19.30 0.84
CA GLY A 208 -37.97 -19.93 0.46
C GLY A 208 -39.18 -19.32 1.19
N GLN A 209 -39.08 -19.08 2.49
CA GLN A 209 -40.12 -18.43 3.30
C GLN A 209 -40.37 -16.98 2.86
N ILE A 210 -39.32 -16.21 2.60
CA ILE A 210 -39.42 -14.82 2.13
C ILE A 210 -40.07 -14.78 0.73
N THR A 211 -39.66 -15.65 -0.19
CA THR A 211 -40.25 -15.72 -1.53
C THR A 211 -41.72 -16.13 -1.47
N ALA A 212 -42.09 -17.07 -0.61
CA ALA A 212 -43.48 -17.46 -0.40
C ALA A 212 -44.31 -16.29 0.15
N ALA A 213 -43.85 -15.62 1.21
CA ALA A 213 -44.54 -14.48 1.79
C ALA A 213 -44.67 -13.32 0.79
N ASN A 214 -43.62 -13.02 0.03
CA ASN A 214 -43.65 -11.96 -0.99
C ASN A 214 -44.60 -12.27 -2.15
N ARG A 215 -44.82 -13.54 -2.50
CA ARG A 215 -45.78 -13.94 -3.54
C ARG A 215 -47.20 -13.50 -3.20
N ASP A 216 -47.55 -13.52 -1.92
CA ASP A 216 -48.90 -13.22 -1.45
C ASP A 216 -49.10 -11.71 -1.17
N ILE A 217 -48.03 -10.95 -0.91
CA ILE A 217 -48.12 -9.52 -0.59
C ILE A 217 -48.62 -8.71 -1.78
N GLU A 218 -48.12 -8.96 -2.99
CA GLU A 218 -48.51 -8.18 -4.17
C GLU A 218 -50.00 -8.31 -4.54
N PRO A 219 -50.59 -9.52 -4.60
CA PRO A 219 -52.04 -9.64 -4.82
C PRO A 219 -52.86 -9.04 -3.67
N LEU A 220 -52.41 -9.15 -2.42
CA LEU A 220 -53.09 -8.50 -1.29
C LEU A 220 -53.05 -6.97 -1.39
N ARG A 221 -51.93 -6.38 -1.84
CA ARG A 221 -51.82 -4.95 -2.12
C ARG A 221 -52.75 -4.52 -3.24
N ALA A 222 -52.82 -5.30 -4.32
CA ALA A 222 -53.75 -5.03 -5.42
C ALA A 222 -55.22 -5.11 -4.97
N GLN A 223 -55.58 -6.13 -4.19
CA GLN A 223 -56.93 -6.27 -3.61
C GLN A 223 -57.27 -5.09 -2.69
N ARG A 224 -56.30 -4.65 -1.86
CA ARG A 224 -56.46 -3.47 -1.01
C ARG A 224 -56.67 -2.21 -1.84
N GLY A 225 -55.89 -1.98 -2.90
CA GLY A 225 -56.07 -0.82 -3.78
C GLY A 225 -57.45 -0.81 -4.45
N VAL A 226 -57.93 -1.95 -4.95
CA VAL A 226 -59.29 -2.07 -5.51
C VAL A 226 -60.37 -1.79 -4.46
N ALA A 227 -60.18 -2.26 -3.22
CA ALA A 227 -61.11 -2.00 -2.12
C ALA A 227 -61.12 -0.52 -1.71
N GLU A 228 -59.96 0.13 -1.65
CA GLU A 228 -59.80 1.57 -1.39
C GLU A 228 -60.49 2.40 -2.49
N GLU A 229 -60.23 2.13 -3.76
CA GLU A 229 -60.91 2.82 -4.89
C GLU A 229 -62.44 2.61 -4.88
N ARG A 230 -62.90 1.45 -4.42
CA ARG A 230 -64.34 1.19 -4.28
C ARG A 230 -64.91 1.98 -3.11
N LEU A 231 -64.19 2.05 -1.98
CA LEU A 231 -64.60 2.83 -0.81
C LEU A 231 -64.71 4.31 -1.18
N ASP A 232 -63.72 4.88 -1.87
CA ASP A 232 -63.73 6.28 -2.28
C ASP A 232 -64.92 6.58 -3.19
N ARG A 233 -65.15 5.74 -4.22
CA ARG A 233 -66.30 5.89 -5.13
C ARG A 233 -67.65 5.81 -4.42
N VAL A 234 -67.81 4.86 -3.50
CA VAL A 234 -69.05 4.68 -2.72
C VAL A 234 -69.25 5.87 -1.78
N THR A 235 -68.18 6.34 -1.14
CA THR A 235 -68.21 7.51 -0.24
C THR A 235 -68.60 8.77 -0.99
N ASP A 236 -67.99 9.03 -2.15
CA ASP A 236 -68.33 10.17 -3.00
C ASP A 236 -69.79 10.11 -3.48
N SER A 237 -70.23 8.93 -3.91
CA SER A 237 -71.62 8.70 -4.33
C SER A 237 -72.60 8.95 -3.17
N ARG A 238 -72.28 8.50 -1.96
CA ARG A 238 -73.08 8.72 -0.76
C ARG A 238 -73.12 10.20 -0.39
N ASN A 239 -71.99 10.89 -0.37
CA ASN A 239 -71.93 12.32 -0.07
C ASN A 239 -72.76 13.18 -1.04
N ARG A 240 -72.71 12.87 -2.34
CA ARG A 240 -73.54 13.55 -3.35
C ARG A 240 -75.03 13.30 -3.16
N TYR A 241 -75.39 12.06 -2.82
CA TYR A 241 -76.77 11.69 -2.50
C TYR A 241 -77.27 12.41 -1.25
N ASP A 242 -76.48 12.39 -0.16
CA ASP A 242 -76.83 13.02 1.11
C ASP A 242 -77.00 14.54 0.95
N ASP A 243 -76.12 15.23 0.21
CA ASP A 243 -76.27 16.66 -0.11
C ASP A 243 -77.55 16.94 -0.92
N ALA A 244 -77.88 16.10 -1.91
CA ALA A 244 -79.10 16.27 -2.70
C ALA A 244 -80.37 16.10 -1.87
N VAL A 245 -80.41 15.08 -1.00
CA VAL A 245 -81.54 14.82 -0.09
C VAL A 245 -81.69 15.94 0.93
N TYR A 246 -80.58 16.44 1.48
CA TYR A 246 -80.60 17.55 2.44
C TYR A 246 -81.12 18.85 1.81
N ARG A 247 -80.76 19.14 0.56
CA ARG A 247 -81.28 20.31 -0.18
C ARG A 247 -82.78 20.22 -0.48
N LEU A 248 -83.33 19.01 -0.56
CA LEU A 248 -84.77 18.78 -0.67
C LEU A 248 -85.48 18.91 0.69
N GLY A 249 -84.75 19.08 1.79
CA GLY A 249 -85.31 19.25 3.14
C GLY A 249 -85.56 17.93 3.88
N TYR A 250 -85.10 16.81 3.34
CA TYR A 250 -85.23 15.49 3.95
C TYR A 250 -83.91 15.09 4.66
N PRO A 251 -83.98 14.32 5.76
CA PRO A 251 -82.79 13.71 6.33
C PRO A 251 -82.31 12.53 5.45
N PRO A 252 -80.99 12.32 5.29
CA PRO A 252 -80.47 11.16 4.57
C PRO A 252 -80.80 9.85 5.32
N PRO A 253 -81.26 8.80 4.60
CA PRO A 253 -81.65 7.53 5.21
C PRO A 253 -80.42 6.70 5.60
N ASP A 254 -80.45 6.12 6.81
CA ASP A 254 -79.37 5.28 7.35
C ASP A 254 -79.60 3.78 7.16
N ASP A 255 -80.83 3.37 6.85
CA ASP A 255 -81.18 1.97 6.61
C ASP A 255 -81.88 1.75 5.25
N PRO A 256 -81.94 0.49 4.76
CA PRO A 256 -82.58 0.18 3.48
C PRO A 256 -84.09 0.43 3.44
N HIS A 257 -84.77 0.40 4.58
CA HIS A 257 -86.21 0.62 4.68
C HIS A 257 -86.52 2.11 4.52
N ASP A 258 -85.82 2.96 5.27
CA ASP A 258 -85.87 4.41 5.19
C ASP A 258 -85.55 4.89 3.77
N PHE A 259 -84.56 4.29 3.11
CA PHE A 259 -84.23 4.61 1.72
C PHE A 259 -85.38 4.27 0.76
N ALA A 260 -86.03 3.12 0.95
CA ALA A 260 -87.14 2.71 0.10
C ALA A 260 -88.36 3.63 0.28
N SER A 261 -88.71 3.95 1.53
CA SER A 261 -89.81 4.86 1.87
C SER A 261 -89.56 6.27 1.35
N LEU A 262 -88.38 6.85 1.62
CA LEU A 262 -88.02 8.18 1.11
C LEU A 262 -88.07 8.24 -0.41
N ARG A 263 -87.65 7.19 -1.11
CA ARG A 263 -87.71 7.13 -2.57
C ARG A 263 -89.15 7.14 -3.09
N GLU A 264 -90.06 6.41 -2.44
CA GLU A 264 -91.48 6.41 -2.81
C GLU A 264 -92.12 7.78 -2.58
N ASP A 265 -91.84 8.42 -1.43
CA ASP A 265 -92.34 9.76 -1.10
C ASP A 265 -91.86 10.81 -2.11
N LEU A 266 -90.56 10.81 -2.43
CA LEU A 266 -89.97 11.73 -3.41
C LEU A 266 -90.53 11.52 -4.82
N HIS A 267 -90.82 10.28 -5.23
CA HIS A 267 -91.46 10.02 -6.52
C HIS A 267 -92.89 10.55 -6.56
N LEU A 268 -93.65 10.33 -5.49
CA LEU A 268 -95.03 10.80 -5.39
C LEU A 268 -95.08 12.34 -5.40
N GLU A 269 -94.18 13.00 -4.68
CA GLU A 269 -94.05 14.46 -4.69
C GLU A 269 -93.61 14.99 -6.06
N ALA A 270 -92.66 14.34 -6.72
CA ALA A 270 -92.23 14.71 -8.08
C ALA A 270 -93.36 14.60 -9.12
N ASP A 271 -94.18 13.55 -9.03
CA ASP A 271 -95.34 13.36 -9.90
C ASP A 271 -96.41 14.44 -9.64
N GLN A 272 -96.67 14.78 -8.37
CA GLN A 272 -97.58 15.86 -7.99
C GLN A 272 -97.11 17.22 -8.52
N ILE A 273 -95.83 17.57 -8.32
CA ILE A 273 -95.25 18.82 -8.83
C ILE A 273 -95.33 18.85 -10.37
N SER A 274 -95.01 17.73 -11.03
CA SER A 274 -95.08 17.64 -12.50
C SER A 274 -96.51 17.85 -13.01
N ALA A 275 -97.51 17.27 -12.35
CA ALA A 275 -98.92 17.48 -12.67
C ALA A 275 -99.37 18.93 -12.44
N GLN A 276 -98.96 19.55 -11.32
CA GLN A 276 -99.23 20.96 -11.03
C GLN A 276 -98.62 21.89 -12.08
N VAL A 277 -97.35 21.66 -12.45
CA VAL A 277 -96.67 22.44 -13.50
C VAL A 277 -97.38 22.27 -14.84
N ALA A 278 -97.82 21.06 -15.19
CA ALA A 278 -98.59 20.82 -16.42
C ALA A 278 -99.94 21.56 -16.40
N ALA A 279 -100.66 21.54 -15.28
CA ALA A 279 -101.93 22.25 -15.12
C ALA A 279 -101.75 23.78 -15.22
N VAL A 280 -100.75 24.34 -14.55
CA VAL A 280 -100.43 25.78 -14.60
C VAL A 280 -100.00 26.18 -16.01
N LYS A 281 -99.19 25.37 -16.71
CA LYS A 281 -98.83 25.62 -18.11
C LYS A 281 -100.06 25.67 -19.01
N LEU A 282 -101.01 24.76 -18.83
CA LEU A 282 -102.25 24.76 -19.60
C LEU A 282 -103.08 26.04 -19.36
N GLN A 283 -103.23 26.44 -18.09
CA GLN A 283 -103.91 27.69 -17.72
C GLN A 283 -103.20 28.91 -18.30
N TYR A 284 -101.87 28.96 -18.22
CA TYR A 284 -101.05 30.02 -18.78
C TYR A 284 -101.23 30.13 -20.30
N HIS A 285 -101.19 29.01 -21.03
CA HIS A 285 -101.44 29.00 -22.47
C HIS A 285 -102.86 29.46 -22.82
N ALA A 286 -103.88 29.04 -22.07
CA ALA A 286 -105.25 29.49 -22.27
C ALA A 286 -105.40 31.01 -22.02
N ALA A 287 -104.77 31.52 -20.96
CA ALA A 287 -104.78 32.95 -20.63
C ALA A 287 -104.07 33.80 -21.71
N ILE A 288 -102.94 33.34 -22.24
CA ILE A 288 -102.26 34.01 -23.36
C ILE A 288 -103.16 34.08 -24.59
N THR A 289 -103.82 32.96 -24.95
CA THR A 289 -104.71 32.92 -26.11
C THR A 289 -105.89 33.87 -25.91
N ALA A 290 -106.56 33.82 -24.75
CA ALA A 290 -107.68 34.70 -24.42
C ALA A 290 -107.27 36.18 -24.43
N HIS A 291 -106.10 36.52 -23.87
CA HIS A 291 -105.55 37.87 -23.95
C HIS A 291 -105.30 38.31 -25.40
N GLY A 292 -104.71 37.43 -26.22
CA GLY A 292 -104.47 37.69 -27.63
C GLY A 292 -105.77 37.94 -28.42
N ASP A 293 -106.83 37.18 -28.15
CA ASP A 293 -108.12 37.36 -28.80
C ASP A 293 -108.84 38.62 -28.32
N ALA A 294 -108.85 38.90 -27.02
CA ALA A 294 -109.38 40.15 -26.48
C ALA A 294 -108.66 41.39 -27.01
N GLN A 295 -107.33 41.30 -27.20
CA GLN A 295 -106.53 42.38 -27.80
C GLN A 295 -106.91 42.62 -29.26
N LYS A 296 -107.12 41.56 -30.06
CA LYS A 296 -107.61 41.68 -31.45
C LYS A 296 -109.00 42.31 -31.49
N GLU A 297 -109.90 41.90 -30.60
CA GLU A 297 -111.25 42.46 -30.51
C GLU A 297 -111.23 43.95 -30.12
N CYS A 298 -110.41 44.33 -29.13
CA CYS A 298 -110.21 45.74 -28.76
C CYS A 298 -109.67 46.58 -29.93
N GLN A 299 -108.70 46.05 -30.69
CA GLN A 299 -108.17 46.72 -31.88
C GLN A 299 -109.23 46.87 -32.98
N ALA A 300 -110.08 45.86 -33.19
CA ALA A 300 -111.18 45.92 -34.15
C ALA A 300 -112.20 46.99 -33.75
N ILE A 301 -112.66 47.00 -32.49
CA ILE A 301 -113.61 47.99 -31.96
C ILE A 301 -113.03 49.40 -32.00
N ALA A 302 -111.76 49.58 -31.61
CA ALA A 302 -111.09 50.88 -31.67
C ALA A 302 -111.00 51.39 -33.13
N GLY A 303 -110.71 50.51 -34.08
CA GLY A 303 -110.71 50.84 -35.51
C GLY A 303 -112.09 51.24 -36.04
N ASP A 304 -113.16 50.61 -35.55
CA ASP A 304 -114.54 50.97 -35.91
C ASP A 304 -115.00 52.28 -35.26
N LEU A 305 -114.61 52.54 -34.02
CA LEU A 305 -114.91 53.79 -33.30
C LEU A 305 -114.24 55.00 -33.98
N GLU A 306 -112.96 54.88 -34.31
CA GLU A 306 -112.21 55.96 -34.99
C GLU A 306 -112.84 56.27 -36.35
N ARG A 307 -113.30 55.25 -37.07
CA ARG A 307 -114.01 55.39 -38.34
C ARG A 307 -115.33 56.16 -38.19
N VAL A 308 -116.15 55.82 -37.20
CA VAL A 308 -117.40 56.53 -36.92
C VAL A 308 -117.13 57.99 -36.59
N ARG A 309 -116.08 58.28 -35.79
CA ARG A 309 -115.69 59.65 -35.42
C ARG A 309 -115.20 60.49 -36.60
N GLN A 310 -114.38 59.93 -37.50
CA GLN A 310 -113.78 60.68 -38.61
C GLN A 310 -114.74 60.90 -39.78
N LYS A 311 -115.58 59.91 -40.11
CA LYS A 311 -116.40 59.95 -41.34
C LYS A 311 -117.90 60.19 -41.11
N GLY A 312 -118.39 60.10 -39.87
CA GLY A 312 -119.82 60.29 -39.56
C GLY A 312 -120.78 59.32 -40.27
N SER A 313 -120.27 58.27 -40.94
CA SER A 313 -121.05 57.36 -41.77
C SER A 313 -121.59 56.20 -40.93
N ALA A 314 -122.92 55.99 -40.99
CA ALA A 314 -123.63 54.90 -40.33
C ALA A 314 -123.39 53.51 -40.98
N LEU A 315 -122.64 53.45 -42.09
CA LEU A 315 -122.36 52.20 -42.82
C LEU A 315 -121.29 51.35 -42.13
N THR A 316 -121.29 50.04 -42.34
CA THR A 316 -120.25 49.13 -41.82
C THR A 316 -118.98 49.15 -42.70
N ARG A 317 -117.83 48.72 -42.15
CA ARG A 317 -116.57 48.61 -42.91
C ARG A 317 -116.73 47.73 -44.16
N SER A 318 -117.53 46.66 -44.07
CA SER A 318 -117.80 45.76 -45.20
C SER A 318 -118.59 46.45 -46.31
N ALA A 319 -119.55 47.32 -45.98
CA ALA A 319 -120.36 48.06 -46.96
C ALA A 319 -119.52 49.13 -47.68
N LEU A 320 -118.75 49.95 -46.94
CA LEU A 320 -117.84 50.91 -47.55
C LEU A 320 -116.74 50.23 -48.38
N GLY A 321 -116.18 49.11 -47.89
CA GLY A 321 -115.22 48.32 -48.65
C GLY A 321 -115.83 47.63 -49.87
N ALA A 322 -117.13 47.34 -49.87
CA ALA A 322 -117.83 46.89 -51.07
C ALA A 322 -118.01 48.05 -52.06
N ARG A 323 -118.42 49.24 -51.60
CA ARG A 323 -118.53 50.45 -52.43
C ARG A 323 -117.19 50.82 -53.08
N SER A 324 -116.12 50.91 -52.31
CA SER A 324 -114.77 51.21 -52.82
C SER A 324 -114.33 50.19 -53.87
N ARG A 325 -114.51 48.88 -53.62
CA ARG A 325 -114.17 47.84 -54.62
C ARG A 325 -115.00 47.94 -55.90
N ILE A 326 -116.29 48.27 -55.80
CA ILE A 326 -117.19 48.41 -56.95
C ILE A 326 -116.86 49.70 -57.72
N ALA A 327 -116.67 50.82 -57.03
CA ALA A 327 -116.28 52.12 -57.58
C ALA A 327 -114.94 52.02 -58.32
N ASP A 328 -113.93 51.37 -57.72
CA ASP A 328 -112.62 51.14 -58.35
C ASP A 328 -112.73 50.27 -59.61
N ALA A 329 -113.52 49.20 -59.56
CA ALA A 329 -113.73 48.30 -60.69
C ALA A 329 -114.46 48.99 -61.87
N LEU A 330 -115.41 49.87 -61.57
CA LEU A 330 -116.19 50.62 -62.56
C LEU A 330 -115.56 51.99 -62.93
N ARG A 331 -114.49 52.39 -62.23
CA ARG A 331 -113.84 53.71 -62.32
C ARG A 331 -114.81 54.88 -62.10
N LEU A 332 -115.73 54.71 -61.17
CA LEU A 332 -116.69 55.72 -60.74
C LEU A 332 -116.23 56.39 -59.45
N SER A 333 -116.75 57.59 -59.17
CA SER A 333 -116.56 58.19 -57.86
C SER A 333 -117.41 57.45 -56.82
N GLU A 334 -116.93 57.33 -55.58
CA GLU A 334 -117.74 56.75 -54.49
C GLU A 334 -119.04 57.52 -54.24
N ASP A 335 -119.07 58.82 -54.55
CA ASP A 335 -120.25 59.69 -54.40
C ASP A 335 -121.38 59.36 -55.41
N GLU A 336 -121.06 58.65 -56.50
CA GLU A 336 -122.03 58.24 -57.52
C GLU A 336 -122.75 56.93 -57.16
N LEU A 337 -122.28 56.25 -56.11
CA LEU A 337 -122.86 54.99 -55.62
C LEU A 337 -123.34 55.17 -54.16
N PRO A 338 -124.35 56.03 -53.91
CA PRO A 338 -124.84 56.23 -52.56
C PRO A 338 -125.61 55.00 -52.08
N TYR A 339 -125.42 54.66 -50.81
CA TYR A 339 -126.35 53.73 -50.16
C TYR A 339 -127.65 54.45 -49.82
N VAL A 340 -128.77 53.74 -49.83
CA VAL A 340 -130.08 54.31 -49.44
C VAL A 340 -130.01 54.97 -48.05
N ALA A 341 -129.24 54.39 -47.11
CA ALA A 341 -129.04 54.94 -45.77
C ALA A 341 -128.31 56.30 -45.75
N GLU A 342 -127.57 56.65 -46.81
CA GLU A 342 -126.89 57.96 -46.93
C GLU A 342 -127.82 59.05 -47.49
N LEU A 343 -128.94 58.67 -48.13
CA LEU A 343 -129.89 59.58 -48.76
C LEU A 343 -131.13 59.88 -47.90
N VAL A 344 -131.32 59.11 -46.82
CA VAL A 344 -132.49 59.22 -45.94
C VAL A 344 -132.03 59.61 -44.56
N ASP A 345 -132.50 60.76 -44.07
CA ASP A 345 -132.38 61.15 -42.68
C ASP A 345 -133.74 61.51 -42.10
N LEU A 346 -133.86 61.38 -40.78
CA LEU A 346 -135.05 61.76 -40.05
C LEU A 346 -135.03 63.26 -39.78
N LYS A 347 -136.22 63.88 -39.82
CA LYS A 347 -136.35 65.27 -39.34
C LYS A 347 -135.89 65.35 -37.88
N PRO A 348 -135.18 66.42 -37.48
CA PRO A 348 -134.61 66.56 -36.13
C PRO A 348 -135.62 66.29 -35.01
N ASP A 349 -136.87 66.69 -35.23
CA ASP A 349 -137.96 66.62 -34.25
C ASP A 349 -138.58 65.21 -34.12
N GLN A 350 -138.16 64.25 -34.95
CA GLN A 350 -138.69 62.88 -34.99
C GLN A 350 -137.65 61.82 -34.55
N ASP A 351 -136.60 62.24 -33.85
CA ASP A 351 -135.45 61.40 -33.48
C ASP A 351 -135.83 60.18 -32.63
N ARG A 352 -136.93 60.26 -31.87
CA ARG A 352 -137.49 59.13 -31.10
C ARG A 352 -137.79 57.90 -31.95
N TRP A 353 -138.00 58.07 -33.27
CA TRP A 353 -138.28 56.98 -34.20
C TRP A 353 -137.03 56.39 -34.86
N ARG A 354 -135.84 56.98 -34.62
CA ARG A 354 -134.58 56.59 -35.29
C ARG A 354 -134.25 55.11 -35.16
N VAL A 355 -134.27 54.57 -33.94
CA VAL A 355 -133.98 53.15 -33.69
C VAL A 355 -134.96 52.21 -34.39
N ALA A 356 -136.25 52.58 -34.43
CA ALA A 356 -137.27 51.76 -35.09
C ALA A 356 -137.11 51.81 -36.62
N VAL A 357 -136.85 52.99 -37.18
CA VAL A 357 -136.64 53.20 -38.62
C VAL A 357 -135.37 52.51 -39.09
N GLU A 358 -134.26 52.66 -38.37
CA GLU A 358 -132.99 51.97 -38.67
C GLU A 358 -133.17 50.45 -38.66
N LYS A 359 -133.91 49.89 -37.70
CA LYS A 359 -134.12 48.45 -37.62
C LYS A 359 -134.99 47.90 -38.75
N VAL A 360 -136.01 48.65 -39.17
CA VAL A 360 -136.92 48.25 -40.27
C VAL A 360 -136.26 48.46 -41.64
N LEU A 361 -135.55 49.58 -41.82
CA LEU A 361 -134.89 49.93 -43.07
C LEU A 361 -133.45 49.42 -43.14
N HIS A 362 -132.93 48.65 -42.19
CA HIS A 362 -131.51 48.26 -42.17
C HIS A 362 -131.06 47.58 -43.47
N SER A 363 -131.80 46.57 -43.92
CA SER A 363 -131.49 45.83 -45.15
C SER A 363 -131.68 46.69 -46.41
N ALA A 364 -132.74 47.51 -46.44
CA ALA A 364 -132.99 48.44 -47.55
C ALA A 364 -131.94 49.56 -47.59
N GLY A 365 -131.53 50.08 -46.44
CA GLY A 365 -130.54 51.12 -46.24
C GLY A 365 -129.14 50.72 -46.71
N LEU A 366 -128.82 49.43 -46.61
CA LEU A 366 -127.58 48.83 -47.14
C LEU A 366 -127.69 48.41 -48.62
N THR A 367 -128.74 48.84 -49.32
CA THR A 367 -128.82 48.67 -50.79
C THR A 367 -128.05 49.80 -51.46
N LEU A 368 -127.04 49.44 -52.27
CA LEU A 368 -126.28 50.38 -53.08
C LEU A 368 -127.14 50.78 -54.28
N LEU A 369 -127.31 52.09 -54.51
CA LEU A 369 -128.00 52.59 -55.69
C LEU A 369 -127.00 52.69 -56.83
N VAL A 370 -127.36 52.14 -57.99
CA VAL A 370 -126.52 52.01 -59.19
C VAL A 370 -127.20 52.66 -60.38
#